data_AF-A0A9E5TIU6-F1
#
_entry.id   AF-A0A9E5TIU6-F1
#
_cell.length_a   1.000
_cell.length_b   1.000
_cell.length_c   1.000
_cell.angle_alpha   90.00
_cell.angle_beta   90.00
_cell.angle_gamma   90.00
#
_symmetry.space_group_name_H-M   'P 1'
#
loop_
_entity.id
_entity.type
_entity.pdbx_description
1 polymer ?
#
loop_
_entity_poly.entity_id
_entity_poly.type
_entity_poly.pdbx_seq_one_letter_code
_entity_poly.pdbx_strand_id
1 'polypeptide(L)' 'YSKPPGKKPDLSAPFVLKKGNTVEDLAGKVHQDFLENLKSARVWGSATYDGQMVGRDHVLADGDVVELRT' A
#
# COMPACT_ATOMS: atom_id res chain seq x y z
N TYR A 1 -5.32 3.79 0.87
CA TYR A 1 -6.25 2.85 1.56
C TYR A 1 -5.60 1.50 1.75
N SER A 2 -5.83 0.80 2.88
CA SER A 2 -5.28 -0.56 3.07
C SER A 2 -6.32 -1.63 2.74
N LYS A 3 -5.86 -2.70 2.07
CA LYS A 3 -6.69 -3.87 1.75
C LYS A 3 -6.03 -5.12 2.33
N PRO A 4 -6.67 -5.82 3.28
CA PRO A 4 -6.22 -7.13 3.71
C PRO A 4 -6.32 -8.13 2.54
N PRO A 5 -5.40 -9.10 2.42
CA PRO A 5 -5.47 -10.13 1.38
C PRO A 5 -6.85 -10.81 1.37
N GLY A 6 -7.55 -10.73 0.23
CA GLY A 6 -8.87 -11.37 0.05
C GLY A 6 -10.08 -10.61 0.64
N LYS A 7 -9.88 -9.49 1.33
CA LYS A 7 -10.98 -8.61 1.79
C LYS A 7 -11.12 -7.37 0.90
N LYS A 8 -12.28 -6.73 0.93
CA LYS A 8 -12.46 -5.43 0.26
C LYS A 8 -11.58 -4.37 0.94
N PRO A 9 -11.04 -3.39 0.20
CA PRO A 9 -10.30 -2.29 0.80
C PRO A 9 -11.17 -1.59 1.83
N ASP A 10 -10.61 -1.30 3.00
CA ASP A 10 -11.31 -0.48 3.97
C ASP A 10 -11.18 0.99 3.55
N LEU A 11 -12.27 1.54 3.01
CA LEU A 11 -12.36 2.93 2.58
C LEU A 11 -12.72 3.89 3.74
N SER A 12 -13.04 3.35 4.92
CA SER A 12 -13.41 4.16 6.09
C SER A 12 -12.21 4.67 6.88
N ALA A 13 -11.05 4.02 6.73
CA ALA A 13 -9.79 4.38 7.39
C ALA A 13 -8.68 4.66 6.35
N PRO A 14 -8.70 5.82 5.67
CA PRO A 14 -7.61 6.20 4.78
C PRO A 14 -6.33 6.44 5.59
N PHE A 15 -5.21 5.90 5.10
CA PHE A 15 -3.89 6.25 5.62
C PHE A 15 -3.43 7.54 4.95
N VAL A 16 -3.29 8.60 5.74
CA VAL A 16 -2.71 9.86 5.27
C VAL A 16 -1.19 9.73 5.29
N LEU A 17 -0.58 9.77 4.11
CA LEU A 17 0.87 9.79 3.92
C LEU A 17 1.31 11.16 3.42
N LYS A 18 2.58 11.54 3.65
CA LYS A 18 3.13 12.73 3.01
C LYS A 18 3.41 12.39 1.54
N LYS A 19 3.38 13.42 0.69
CA LYS A 19 3.74 13.27 -0.71
C LYS A 19 5.18 12.78 -0.82
N GLY A 20 5.40 11.72 -1.59
CA GLY A 20 6.73 11.09 -1.76
C GLY A 20 7.00 9.90 -0.84
N ASN A 21 6.07 9.54 0.04
CA ASN A 21 6.18 8.31 0.82
C ASN A 21 6.05 7.06 -0.06
N THR A 22 6.71 5.99 0.36
CA THR A 22 6.73 4.72 -0.36
C THR A 22 5.76 3.70 0.25
N VAL A 23 5.63 2.55 -0.42
CA VAL A 23 4.93 1.38 0.11
C VAL A 23 5.51 0.93 1.46
N GLU A 24 6.83 1.03 1.63
CA GLU A 24 7.50 0.72 2.90
C GLU A 24 7.01 1.62 4.04
N ASP A 25 6.94 2.93 3.80
CA ASP A 25 6.43 3.88 4.79
C ASP A 25 4.97 3.60 5.17
N LEU A 26 4.15 3.19 4.18
CA LEU A 26 2.79 2.75 4.43
C LEU A 26 2.77 1.50 5.32
N ALA A 27 3.61 0.49 5.00
CA ALA A 27 3.68 -0.75 5.76
C ALA A 27 4.03 -0.47 7.23
N GLY A 28 5.03 0.36 7.48
CA GLY A 28 5.41 0.78 8.85
C GLY A 28 4.30 1.54 9.58
N LYS A 29 3.49 2.36 8.88
CA LYS A 29 2.32 3.01 9.47
C LYS A 29 1.17 2.07 9.79
N VAL A 30 1.03 0.97 9.05
CA VAL A 30 0.01 -0.04 9.31
C VAL A 30 0.42 -0.88 10.52
N HIS A 31 1.60 -1.51 10.48
CA HIS A 31 2.16 -2.29 11.58
C HIS A 31 3.64 -2.63 11.32
N GLN A 32 4.44 -2.77 12.37
CA GLN A 32 5.85 -3.15 12.25
C GLN A 32 6.04 -4.53 11.57
N ASP A 33 5.18 -5.50 11.87
CA ASP A 33 5.20 -6.82 11.21
C ASP A 33 5.08 -6.75 9.68
N PHE A 34 4.30 -5.79 9.16
CA PHE A 34 4.20 -5.60 7.71
C PHE A 34 5.51 -5.06 7.15
N LEU A 35 6.15 -4.11 7.84
CA LEU A 35 7.45 -3.57 7.43
C LEU A 35 8.52 -4.67 7.35
N GLU A 36 8.57 -5.54 8.37
CA GLU A 36 9.58 -6.61 8.45
C GLU A 36 9.33 -7.75 7.46
N ASN A 37 8.06 -8.09 7.20
CA ASN A 37 7.72 -9.23 6.36
C ASN A 37 7.28 -8.85 4.93
N LEU A 38 7.30 -7.56 4.54
CA LEU A 38 6.78 -7.12 3.25
C LEU A 38 7.55 -7.77 2.08
N LYS A 39 6.86 -8.60 1.29
CA LYS A 39 7.40 -9.13 0.03
C LYS A 39 7.10 -8.21 -1.14
N SER A 40 5.87 -7.73 -1.23
CA SER A 40 5.39 -6.87 -2.33
C SER A 40 4.12 -6.13 -1.92
N ALA A 41 3.68 -5.20 -2.74
CA ALA A 41 2.33 -4.65 -2.62
C ALA A 41 1.63 -4.64 -3.97
N ARG A 42 0.29 -4.67 -3.97
CA ARG A 42 -0.51 -4.34 -5.15
C ARG A 42 -1.07 -2.94 -5.02
N VAL A 43 -0.97 -2.16 -6.10
CA VAL A 43 -1.47 -0.80 -6.16
C VAL A 43 -2.56 -0.69 -7.23
N TRP A 44 -3.60 0.08 -6.93
CA TRP A 44 -4.63 0.52 -7.87
C TRP A 44 -4.74 2.05 -7.80
N GLY A 45 -4.95 2.70 -8.94
CA GLY A 45 -4.98 4.16 -9.05
C GLY A 45 -3.83 4.68 -9.92
N SER A 46 -2.74 5.09 -9.29
CA SER A 46 -1.57 5.71 -9.97
C SER A 46 -0.69 4.73 -10.74
N ALA A 47 -0.86 3.43 -10.51
CA ALA A 47 -0.16 2.40 -11.24
C ALA A 47 -0.60 2.37 -12.71
N THR A 48 0.32 2.00 -13.60
CA THR A 48 0.02 1.84 -15.05
C THR A 48 -1.09 0.81 -15.28
N TYR A 49 -1.20 -0.17 -14.40
CA TYR A 49 -2.23 -1.20 -14.43
C TYR A 49 -2.86 -1.39 -13.06
N ASP A 50 -4.18 -1.59 -13.05
CA ASP A 50 -4.93 -1.94 -11.84
C ASP A 50 -4.43 -3.25 -11.24
N GLY A 51 -3.97 -3.18 -9.99
CA GLY A 51 -3.44 -4.34 -9.26
C GLY A 51 -2.02 -4.70 -9.66
N GLN A 52 -1.26 -3.75 -10.22
CA GLN A 52 0.16 -3.90 -10.49
C GLN A 52 0.90 -4.24 -9.20
N MET A 53 1.76 -5.26 -9.27
CA MET A 53 2.67 -5.58 -8.17
C MET A 53 3.85 -4.62 -8.19
N VAL A 54 4.10 -3.99 -7.05
CA VAL A 54 5.17 -3.02 -6.85
C VAL A 54 6.06 -3.43 -5.68
N GLY A 55 7.29 -2.97 -5.72
CA GLY A 55 8.25 -3.13 -4.63
C GLY A 55 8.00 -2.14 -3.49
N ARG A 56 8.78 -2.31 -2.42
CA ARG A 56 8.75 -1.45 -1.22
C ARG A 56 9.11 0.01 -1.52
N ASP A 57 9.93 0.26 -2.54
CA ASP A 57 10.43 1.58 -2.95
C ASP A 57 9.44 2.37 -3.83
N HIS A 58 8.27 1.79 -4.15
CA HIS A 58 7.30 2.44 -5.01
C HIS A 58 6.65 3.62 -4.30
N VAL A 59 6.72 4.80 -4.90
CA VAL A 59 6.13 6.04 -4.38
C VAL A 59 4.63 6.02 -4.60
N LEU A 60 3.87 6.23 -3.52
CA LEU A 60 2.41 6.27 -3.55
C LEU A 60 1.90 7.66 -3.90
N ALA A 61 0.79 7.71 -4.62
CA ALA A 61 0.06 8.93 -4.94
C ALA A 61 -1.25 9.03 -4.16
N ASP A 62 -1.81 10.24 -4.13
CA ASP A 62 -3.13 10.45 -3.53
C ASP A 62 -4.21 9.69 -4.30
N GLY A 63 -5.15 9.10 -3.56
CA GLY A 63 -6.17 8.22 -4.13
C GLY A 63 -5.74 6.76 -4.35
N ASP A 64 -4.47 6.40 -4.10
CA ASP A 64 -4.01 5.03 -4.28
C ASP A 64 -4.62 4.05 -3.25
N VAL A 65 -5.04 2.91 -3.78
CA VAL A 65 -5.42 1.74 -2.99
C VAL A 65 -4.23 0.78 -2.97
N VAL A 66 -3.82 0.35 -1.78
CA VAL A 66 -2.65 -0.51 -1.60
C VAL A 66 -3.04 -1.76 -0.82
N GLU A 67 -2.68 -2.91 -1.36
CA GLU A 67 -2.76 -4.22 -0.70
C GLU A 67 -1.34 -4.67 -0.37
N LEU A 68 -0.99 -4.68 0.91
CA LEU A 68 0.31 -5.18 1.37
C LEU A 68 0.32 -6.71 1.33
N ARG A 69 1.42 -7.27 0.82
CA ARG A 69 1.65 -8.72 0.77
C ARG A 69 2.94 -9.07 1.50
N THR A 70 2.79 -9.75 2.62
CA THR A 70 3.86 -10.40 3.39
C THR A 70 4.01 -11.86 3.02
#